data_AF-A0A537XFV9-F1
#
_entry.id   AF-A0A537XFV9-F1
#
_cell.length_a   1.000
_cell.length_b   1.000
_cell.length_c   1.000
_cell.angle_alpha   90.00
_cell.angle_beta   90.00
_cell.angle_gamma   90.00
#
_symmetry.space_group_name_H-M   'P 1'
#
loop_
_entity.id
_entity.type
_entity.pdbx_description
1 polymer ?
#
loop_
_entity_poly.entity_id
_entity_poly.type
_entity_poly.pdbx_seq_one_letter_code
_entity_poly.pdbx_strand_id
1 'polypeptide(L)' 'MGKVLSLDLRKRLVAAVITGGLSCNQAAKQFGVAVSTAIGWVRR' A
#
# COMPACT_ATOMS: atom_id res chain seq x y z
N MET A 1 -21.58 -7.39 -2.17
CA MET A 1 -20.51 -7.49 -3.19
C MET A 1 -19.77 -6.16 -3.25
N GLY A 2 -18.54 -6.02 -2.75
CA GLY A 2 -17.85 -4.71 -2.82
C GLY A 2 -16.44 -4.60 -2.23
N LYS A 3 -15.81 -5.69 -1.77
CA LYS A 3 -14.51 -5.62 -1.06
C LYS A 3 -13.32 -6.19 -1.84
N VAL A 4 -13.47 -6.39 -3.15
CA VAL A 4 -12.41 -6.99 -3.98
C VAL A 4 -11.36 -5.93 -4.36
N LEU A 5 -11.79 -4.70 -4.67
CA LEU A 5 -10.87 -3.62 -5.06
C LEU A 5 -9.91 -3.16 -3.94
N SER A 6 -10.33 -3.21 -2.67
CA SER A 6 -9.53 -2.66 -1.56
C SER A 6 -8.44 -3.62 -1.05
N LEU A 7 -8.63 -4.93 -1.22
CA LEU A 7 -7.63 -5.94 -0.86
C LEU A 7 -6.45 -5.93 -1.84
N ASP A 8 -6.77 -5.76 -3.13
CA ASP A 8 -5.77 -5.59 -4.17
C ASP A 8 -4.93 -4.32 -3.99
N LEU A 9 -5.54 -3.21 -3.56
CA LEU A 9 -4.80 -1.97 -3.30
C LEU A 9 -3.75 -2.16 -2.19
N ARG A 10 -4.13 -2.76 -1.06
CA ARG A 10 -3.18 -3.03 0.04
C ARG A 10 -2.07 -3.97 -0.41
N LYS A 11 -2.41 -5.06 -1.09
CA LYS A 11 -1.43 -6.05 -1.56
C LYS A 11 -0.46 -5.43 -2.56
N ARG A 12 -0.96 -4.65 -3.52
CA ARG A 12 -0.13 -3.95 -4.52
C ARG A 12 0.78 -2.90 -3.88
N LEU A 13 0.27 -2.14 -2.91
CA LEU A 13 1.07 -1.17 -2.18
C LEU A 13 2.19 -1.87 -1.39
N VAL A 14 1.86 -2.90 -0.61
CA VAL A 14 2.85 -3.64 0.19
C VAL A 14 3.89 -4.32 -0.72
N ALA A 15 3.48 -4.91 -1.84
CA ALA A 15 4.39 -5.48 -2.82
C ALA A 15 5.29 -4.42 -3.46
N ALA A 16 4.77 -3.23 -3.79
CA ALA A 16 5.57 -2.13 -4.30
C ALA A 16 6.63 -1.66 -3.29
N VAL A 17 6.31 -1.68 -1.99
CA VAL A 17 7.25 -1.34 -0.92
C VAL A 17 8.30 -2.43 -0.70
N ILE A 18 7.87 -3.68 -0.52
CA ILE A 18 8.75 -4.80 -0.15
C ILE A 18 9.55 -5.30 -1.35
N THR A 19 8.90 -5.51 -2.49
CA THR A 19 9.52 -6.05 -3.70
C THR A 19 10.08 -4.93 -4.58
N GLY A 20 9.39 -3.80 -4.68
CA GLY A 20 9.82 -2.67 -5.50
C GLY A 20 10.84 -1.74 -4.81
N GLY A 21 11.15 -1.96 -3.52
CA GLY A 21 12.07 -1.11 -2.76
C GLY A 21 11.59 0.33 -2.54
N LEU A 22 10.31 0.61 -2.82
CA LEU A 22 9.73 1.93 -2.65
C LEU A 22 9.53 2.23 -1.17
N SER A 23 9.86 3.44 -0.72
CA SER A 23 9.51 3.87 0.63
C SER A 23 7.98 3.96 0.80
N CYS A 24 7.48 3.74 2.02
CA CYS A 24 6.04 3.85 2.32
C CYS A 24 5.44 5.19 1.85
N ASN A 25 6.21 6.29 1.92
CA ASN A 25 5.79 7.60 1.44
C ASN A 25 5.62 7.67 -0.09
N GLN A 26 6.55 7.06 -0.85
CA GLN A 26 6.47 7.01 -2.31
C GLN A 26 5.28 6.16 -2.76
N ALA A 27 5.14 4.98 -2.16
CA ALA A 27 4.02 4.10 -2.43
C ALA A 27 2.68 4.77 -2.05
N ALA A 28 2.60 5.45 -0.91
CA ALA A 28 1.41 6.19 -0.50
C ALA A 28 0.98 7.25 -1.53
N LYS A 29 1.92 8.05 -2.06
CA LYS A 29 1.64 9.01 -3.14
C LYS A 29 1.17 8.32 -4.43
N GLN A 30 1.82 7.23 -4.81
CA GLN A 30 1.51 6.51 -6.05
C GLN A 30 0.14 5.83 -6.02
N PHE A 31 -0.28 5.33 -4.84
CA PHE A 31 -1.55 4.64 -4.64
C PHE A 31 -2.65 5.55 -4.06
N GLY A 32 -2.37 6.83 -3.80
CA GLY A 32 -3.34 7.80 -3.30
C GLY A 32 -3.84 7.53 -1.88
N VAL A 33 -3.01 6.94 -1.01
CA VAL A 33 -3.35 6.65 0.38
C VAL A 33 -2.52 7.49 1.35
N ALA A 34 -3.00 7.64 2.58
CA ALA A 34 -2.20 8.28 3.62
C ALA A 34 -0.94 7.45 3.94
N VAL A 35 0.18 8.13 4.22
CA VAL A 35 1.45 7.49 4.55
C VAL A 35 1.33 6.64 5.82
N SER A 36 0.56 7.10 6.80
CA SER A 36 0.25 6.35 8.02
C SER A 36 -0.50 5.03 7.72
N THR A 37 -1.40 5.03 6.74
CA THR A 37 -2.09 3.83 6.25
C THR A 37 -1.12 2.87 5.59
N ALA A 38 -0.22 3.37 4.72
CA ALA A 38 0.81 2.56 4.08
C ALA A 38 1.73 1.90 5.12
N ILE A 39 2.21 2.65 6.12
CA ILE A 39 3.03 2.12 7.21
C ILE A 39 2.26 1.05 8.00
N GLY A 40 1.00 1.32 8.35
CA GLY A 40 0.16 0.36 9.07
C GLY A 40 -0.11 -0.94 8.29
N TRP A 41 -0.04 -0.90 6.96
CA TRP A 41 -0.20 -2.07 6.11
C TRP A 41 1.06 -2.90 5.95
N VAL A 42 2.24 -2.27 5.96
CA VAL A 42 3.54 -2.94 5.89
C VAL A 42 3.93 -3.52 7.25
N ARG A 43 3.57 -2.86 8.35
CA ARG A 43 3.83 -3.34 9.72
C ARG A 43 2.96 -4.51 10.19
N ARG A 44 1.87 -4.82 9.49
CA ARG A 44 0.86 -5.81 9.90
C ARG A 44 0.85 -6.98 8.93
#